data_AF-A0ABD0SUF5-F1
#
_entry.id   AF-A0ABD0SUF5-F1
#
_cell.length_a   1.000
_cell.length_b   1.000
_cell.length_c   1.000
_cell.angle_alpha   90.00
_cell.angle_beta   90.00
_cell.angle_gamma   90.00
#
_symmetry.space_group_name_H-M   'P 1'
#
loop_
_entity.id
_entity.type
_entity.pdbx_description
1 polymer ?
#
loop_
_entity_poly.entity_id
_entity_poly.type
_entity_poly.pdbx_seq_one_letter_code
_entity_poly.pdbx_strand_id
1 'polypeptide(L)'
;MNIPSSPVSSVPSNDVTNVSSENLIRCPQCSQPRFFKGQRGLKIHVSRIHHSITNNVQAINQAPSTLPIPPSEPFHKTLSYLKHSHPIIKRIPRGARTSVALALSSAITKVLSENTLEAWEHLFTFSYRILHISSDPNNQLSLTQRIKHNCSFNLNSSCFFTPNSPTHASTLSDGNIKGAARILFSDDLIAPSTPDTLSALKSKHPPSATNSQLPDSPDPTQPALQTTPEALTSAINSFSSGSAGGMDGLTPQHLKDLVSVSCGEAGTALLKNLVSLVNLMLSGGVNPDFLKFLYGANLCAFKKKDGGIRPIAVGCTFRRLAAKICCRAISDGLAAYFEPVQLGFGIKGGCEAAIHSLRTEPPCCHKSNRRLLQFIHSFGSVTAPQVICNT
;
A
#
# COMPACT_ATOMS: atom_id res chain seq x y z
N MET A 1 77.93 20.70 12.13
CA MET A 1 76.99 20.22 11.09
C MET A 1 76.01 21.36 10.86
N ASN A 2 76.33 22.21 9.88
CA ASN A 2 75.61 23.44 9.58
C ASN A 2 74.93 23.30 8.22
N ILE A 3 73.68 23.72 8.18
CA ILE A 3 72.83 23.86 6.99
C ILE A 3 73.50 24.84 6.02
N PRO A 4 73.62 24.52 4.72
CA PRO A 4 73.87 25.52 3.70
C PRO A 4 72.58 25.90 2.97
N SER A 5 72.49 27.20 2.72
CA SER A 5 71.46 27.96 2.05
C SER A 5 71.73 28.13 0.54
N SER A 6 70.67 28.57 -0.16
CA SER A 6 70.63 29.33 -1.44
C SER A 6 70.29 28.52 -2.71
N PRO A 7 69.81 29.14 -3.83
CA PRO A 7 69.39 30.54 -4.05
C PRO A 7 68.03 30.72 -4.79
N VAL A 8 67.65 32.00 -4.90
CA VAL A 8 66.56 32.62 -5.68
C VAL A 8 66.85 32.60 -7.19
N SER A 9 65.83 32.36 -8.03
CA SER A 9 65.77 32.84 -9.42
C SER A 9 64.32 33.21 -9.80
N SER A 10 64.00 34.50 -9.84
CA SER A 10 63.70 35.28 -11.05
C SER A 10 62.43 34.88 -11.84
N VAL A 11 61.43 35.76 -11.75
CA VAL A 11 60.21 35.84 -12.57
C VAL A 11 60.57 36.09 -14.05
N PRO A 12 59.80 35.52 -14.99
CA PRO A 12 59.23 36.38 -16.03
C PRO A 12 57.74 36.12 -16.30
N SER A 13 56.98 37.22 -16.31
CA SER A 13 55.99 37.60 -17.33
C SER A 13 54.93 36.56 -17.74
N ASN A 14 53.77 36.59 -17.06
CA ASN A 14 52.53 36.08 -17.64
C ASN A 14 51.80 37.23 -18.34
N ASP A 15 52.07 37.34 -19.64
CA ASP A 15 51.24 38.11 -20.55
C ASP A 15 49.98 37.34 -20.92
N VAL A 16 48.94 38.11 -21.18
CA VAL A 16 47.54 37.71 -21.31
C VAL A 16 47.30 36.96 -22.62
N THR A 17 46.55 35.86 -22.58
CA THR A 17 45.30 35.61 -23.36
C THR A 17 44.92 34.13 -23.40
N ASN A 18 43.60 33.92 -23.52
CA ASN A 18 42.91 32.69 -23.90
C ASN A 18 42.50 31.69 -22.79
N VAL A 19 41.40 32.03 -22.09
CA VAL A 19 40.40 31.03 -21.69
C VAL A 19 39.03 31.49 -22.18
N SER A 20 38.44 30.63 -23.00
CA SER A 20 37.20 30.74 -23.75
C SER A 20 35.97 31.07 -22.90
N SER A 21 35.12 31.93 -23.46
CA SER A 21 33.85 32.39 -22.92
C SER A 21 32.78 31.27 -22.92
N GLU A 22 32.77 30.43 -21.88
CA GLU A 22 31.81 29.33 -21.79
C GLU A 22 30.42 29.78 -21.23
N ASN A 23 29.44 29.86 -22.14
CA ASN A 23 28.00 29.64 -21.95
C ASN A 23 27.31 30.33 -20.76
N LEU A 24 27.45 31.65 -20.67
CA LEU A 24 26.65 32.50 -19.79
C LEU A 24 25.35 32.93 -20.48
N ILE A 25 24.20 32.53 -19.94
CA ILE A 25 22.87 32.85 -20.46
C ILE A 25 22.27 34.01 -19.65
N ARG A 26 21.84 35.07 -20.34
CA ARG A 26 21.20 36.23 -19.72
C ARG A 26 19.73 35.95 -19.39
N CYS A 27 19.26 36.45 -18.25
CA CYS A 27 17.83 36.49 -17.97
C CYS A 27 17.17 37.65 -18.75
N PRO A 28 16.19 37.39 -19.65
CA PRO A 28 15.55 38.42 -20.45
C PRO A 28 14.54 39.27 -19.66
N GLN A 29 14.20 38.86 -18.43
CA GLN A 29 13.11 39.42 -17.63
C GLN A 29 13.58 40.35 -16.50
N CYS A 30 14.90 40.46 -16.27
CA CYS A 30 15.47 41.33 -15.26
C CYS A 30 15.86 42.69 -15.86
N SER A 31 15.47 43.78 -15.17
CA SER A 31 15.81 45.16 -15.56
C SER A 31 17.32 45.45 -15.51
N GLN A 32 18.07 44.70 -14.70
CA GLN A 32 19.53 44.73 -14.63
C GLN A 32 20.10 43.42 -15.23
N PRO A 33 21.15 43.47 -16.07
CA PRO A 33 21.65 42.29 -16.76
C PRO A 33 22.29 41.31 -15.77
N ARG A 34 21.62 40.17 -15.53
CA ARG A 34 22.14 39.03 -14.75
C ARG A 34 22.44 37.85 -15.67
N PHE A 35 23.62 37.25 -15.50
CA PHE A 35 24.13 36.16 -16.32
C PHE A 35 24.27 34.88 -15.49
N PHE A 36 23.89 33.73 -16.06
CA PHE A 36 23.89 32.45 -15.38
C PHE A 36 24.61 31.39 -16.20
N LYS A 37 25.38 30.52 -15.54
CA LYS A 37 26.02 29.37 -16.20
C LYS A 37 24.95 28.33 -16.57
N GLY A 38 24.66 28.19 -17.87
CA GLY A 38 23.73 27.21 -18.43
C GLY A 38 22.24 27.43 -18.10
N GLN A 39 21.38 26.65 -18.79
CA GLN A 39 19.92 26.78 -18.69
C GLN A 39 19.36 26.46 -17.29
N ARG A 40 20.05 25.62 -16.52
CA ARG A 40 19.62 25.23 -15.17
C ARG A 40 19.72 26.40 -14.20
N GLY A 41 20.80 27.19 -14.28
CA GLY A 41 20.98 28.39 -13.46
C GLY A 41 19.92 29.46 -13.78
N LEU A 42 19.60 29.64 -15.06
CA LEU A 42 18.54 30.55 -15.49
C LEU A 42 17.15 30.09 -15.00
N LYS A 43 16.82 28.81 -15.10
CA LYS A 43 15.52 28.26 -14.65
C LYS A 43 15.30 28.46 -13.14
N ILE A 44 16.34 28.25 -12.32
CA ILE A 44 16.28 28.46 -10.87
C ILE A 44 16.05 29.95 -10.55
N HIS A 45 16.73 30.84 -11.28
CA HIS A 45 16.56 32.28 -11.10
C HIS A 45 15.16 32.77 -11.50
N VAL A 46 14.65 32.36 -12.67
CA VAL A 46 13.31 32.72 -13.16
C VAL A 46 12.22 32.19 -12.21
N SER A 47 12.36 30.95 -11.74
CA SER A 47 11.42 30.35 -10.78
C SER A 47 11.37 31.09 -9.44
N ARG A 48 12.48 31.68 -8.98
CA ARG A 48 12.55 32.38 -7.70
C ARG A 48 12.19 33.87 -7.77
N ILE A 49 12.50 34.53 -8.88
CA ILE A 49 12.38 36.00 -9.01
C ILE A 49 11.19 36.42 -9.89
N HIS A 50 10.78 35.60 -10.86
CA HIS A 50 9.71 35.90 -11.82
C HIS A 50 8.50 34.94 -11.68
N HIS A 51 8.31 34.38 -10.49
CA HIS A 51 7.31 33.36 -10.16
C HIS A 51 5.87 33.72 -10.61
N SER A 52 5.52 35.01 -10.60
CA SER A 52 4.20 35.50 -11.00
C SER A 52 3.90 35.37 -12.51
N ILE A 53 4.92 35.32 -13.37
CA ILE A 53 4.74 35.30 -14.84
C ILE A 53 4.73 33.86 -15.37
N THR A 54 5.44 32.92 -14.74
CA THR A 54 5.42 31.49 -15.10
C THR A 54 4.03 30.85 -15.01
N ASN A 55 3.17 31.34 -14.11
CA ASN A 55 1.80 30.86 -13.98
C ASN A 55 0.88 31.29 -15.14
N ASN A 56 1.17 32.43 -15.79
CA ASN A 56 0.32 32.96 -16.85
C ASN A 56 0.50 32.20 -18.19
N VAL A 57 1.69 31.64 -18.44
CA VAL A 57 1.96 30.87 -19.67
C VAL A 57 1.45 29.41 -19.56
N GLN A 58 1.36 28.87 -18.34
CA GLN A 58 0.79 27.53 -18.11
C GLN A 58 -0.74 27.53 -18.03
N ALA A 59 -1.36 28.64 -17.62
CA ALA A 59 -2.82 28.76 -17.54
C ALA A 59 -3.52 28.83 -18.92
N ILE A 60 -2.84 29.32 -19.97
CA ILE A 60 -3.48 29.53 -21.29
C ILE A 60 -3.54 28.24 -22.13
N ASN A 61 -2.72 27.23 -21.84
CA ASN A 61 -2.65 25.99 -22.64
C ASN A 61 -3.33 24.76 -22.02
N GLN A 62 -4.05 24.91 -20.91
CA GLN A 62 -4.78 23.81 -20.28
C GLN A 62 -6.16 24.27 -19.82
N ALA A 63 -7.06 24.50 -20.78
CA ALA A 63 -8.48 24.54 -20.51
C ALA A 63 -8.94 23.12 -20.08
N PRO A 64 -9.56 22.95 -18.91
CA PRO A 64 -10.11 21.67 -18.51
C PRO A 64 -11.36 21.40 -19.34
N SER A 65 -11.32 20.37 -20.18
CA SER A 65 -12.55 19.75 -20.67
C SER A 65 -13.15 18.97 -19.51
N THR A 66 -14.13 19.58 -18.85
CA THR A 66 -15.01 18.92 -17.89
C THR A 66 -15.84 17.89 -18.66
N LEU A 67 -15.35 16.65 -18.75
CA LEU A 67 -16.20 15.56 -19.21
C LEU A 67 -17.24 15.27 -18.11
N PRO A 68 -18.54 15.25 -18.45
CA PRO A 68 -19.58 14.86 -17.50
C PRO A 68 -19.29 13.44 -17.02
N ILE A 69 -19.33 13.21 -15.70
CA ILE A 69 -19.28 11.87 -15.12
C ILE A 69 -20.49 11.10 -15.70
N PRO A 70 -20.27 10.07 -16.54
CA PRO A 70 -21.38 9.33 -17.12
C PRO A 70 -22.09 8.50 -16.04
N PRO A 71 -23.38 8.15 -16.23
CA PRO A 71 -24.15 7.43 -15.24
C PRO A 71 -23.60 6.01 -15.03
N SER A 72 -23.33 5.66 -13.77
CA SER A 72 -22.99 4.32 -13.26
C SER A 72 -21.74 3.63 -13.83
N GLU A 73 -20.56 4.27 -13.73
CA GLU A 73 -19.31 3.50 -13.81
C GLU A 73 -19.26 2.45 -12.68
N PRO A 74 -18.86 1.19 -12.96
CA PRO A 74 -18.80 0.15 -11.93
C PRO A 74 -17.75 0.51 -10.87
N PHE A 75 -18.10 0.35 -9.60
CA PHE A 75 -17.30 0.82 -8.44
C PHE A 75 -15.82 0.41 -8.44
N HIS A 76 -15.44 -0.72 -9.04
CA HIS A 76 -14.03 -1.12 -9.17
C HIS A 76 -13.21 -0.13 -10.01
N LYS A 77 -13.80 0.50 -11.04
CA LYS A 77 -13.15 1.55 -11.83
C LYS A 77 -12.93 2.80 -11.00
N THR A 78 -13.91 3.18 -10.19
CA THR A 78 -13.78 4.29 -9.23
C THR A 78 -12.64 4.04 -8.25
N LEU A 79 -12.56 2.84 -7.65
CA LEU A 79 -11.46 2.47 -6.76
C LEU A 79 -10.11 2.47 -7.47
N SER A 80 -10.04 1.94 -8.69
CA SER A 80 -8.82 1.96 -9.49
C SER A 80 -8.38 3.38 -9.81
N TYR A 81 -9.30 4.24 -10.25
CA TYR A 81 -9.04 5.65 -10.50
C TYR A 81 -8.52 6.35 -9.25
N LEU A 82 -9.22 6.24 -8.12
CA LEU A 82 -8.82 6.86 -6.85
C LEU A 82 -7.43 6.40 -6.41
N LYS A 83 -7.12 5.12 -6.56
CA LYS A 83 -5.81 4.56 -6.22
C LYS A 83 -4.66 5.14 -7.04
N HIS A 84 -4.87 5.38 -8.32
CA HIS A 84 -3.85 5.95 -9.19
C HIS A 84 -3.73 7.47 -9.04
N SER A 85 -4.84 8.16 -8.77
CA SER A 85 -4.88 9.63 -8.70
C SER A 85 -4.59 10.19 -7.29
N HIS A 86 -4.93 9.48 -6.22
CA HIS A 86 -4.87 9.98 -4.85
C HIS A 86 -3.83 9.21 -4.01
N PRO A 87 -2.56 9.65 -3.99
CA PRO A 87 -1.56 9.06 -3.11
C PRO A 87 -1.94 9.30 -1.64
N ILE A 88 -1.96 8.22 -0.87
CA ILE A 88 -2.31 8.21 0.54
C ILE A 88 -1.04 8.28 1.40
N ILE A 89 -1.09 9.03 2.50
CA ILE A 89 -0.04 9.03 3.52
C ILE A 89 0.11 7.64 4.14
N LYS A 90 1.34 7.22 4.45
CA LYS A 90 1.60 5.91 5.08
C LYS A 90 1.45 5.91 6.61
N ARG A 91 1.60 7.08 7.23
CA ARG A 91 1.56 7.31 8.67
C ARG A 91 0.67 8.50 8.95
N ILE A 92 -0.28 8.36 9.88
CA ILE A 92 -1.21 9.44 10.22
C ILE A 92 -0.53 10.36 11.24
N PRO A 93 -0.34 11.66 10.95
CA PRO A 93 0.26 12.61 11.87
C PRO A 93 -0.47 12.61 13.20
N ARG A 94 0.29 12.62 14.31
CA ARG A 94 -0.27 12.55 15.67
C ARG A 94 -1.38 13.59 15.89
N GLY A 95 -1.17 14.82 15.42
CA GLY A 95 -2.14 15.90 15.56
C GLY A 95 -3.46 15.71 14.80
N ALA A 96 -3.54 14.80 13.83
CA ALA A 96 -4.74 14.53 13.03
C ALA A 96 -5.46 13.21 13.42
N ARG A 97 -4.83 12.36 14.23
CA ARG A 97 -5.36 11.01 14.56
C ARG A 97 -6.77 11.04 15.12
N THR A 98 -7.05 11.94 16.07
CA THR A 98 -8.39 12.08 16.67
C THR A 98 -9.46 12.39 15.62
N SER A 99 -9.22 13.37 14.75
CA SER A 99 -10.17 13.74 13.68
C SER A 99 -10.40 12.59 12.70
N VAL A 100 -9.33 11.90 12.30
CA VAL A 100 -9.42 10.75 11.39
C VAL A 100 -10.12 9.57 12.06
N ALA A 101 -9.87 9.32 13.35
CA ALA A 101 -10.51 8.24 14.10
C ALA A 101 -12.02 8.46 14.20
N LEU A 102 -12.46 9.70 14.50
CA LEU A 102 -13.87 10.07 14.51
C LEU A 102 -14.51 9.91 13.12
N ALA A 103 -13.83 10.35 12.05
CA ALA A 103 -14.32 10.20 10.68
C ALA A 103 -14.46 8.73 10.26
N LEU A 104 -13.46 7.89 10.57
CA LEU A 104 -13.53 6.45 10.30
C LEU A 104 -14.63 5.79 11.14
N SER A 105 -14.72 6.16 12.42
CA SER A 105 -15.74 5.67 13.33
C SER A 105 -17.14 5.96 12.80
N SER A 106 -17.38 7.18 12.28
CA SER A 106 -18.64 7.57 11.63
C SER A 106 -18.94 6.74 10.37
N ALA A 107 -17.94 6.54 9.49
CA ALA A 107 -18.11 5.71 8.30
C ALA A 107 -18.45 4.26 8.65
N ILE A 108 -17.84 3.70 9.71
CA ILE A 108 -18.16 2.36 10.20
C ILE A 108 -19.56 2.32 10.81
N THR A 109 -19.94 3.31 11.62
CA THR A 109 -21.29 3.39 12.18
C THR A 109 -22.35 3.41 11.08
N LYS A 110 -22.15 4.16 9.98
CA LYS A 110 -23.06 4.17 8.83
C LYS A 110 -23.24 2.77 8.23
N VAL A 111 -22.15 2.01 8.08
CA VAL A 111 -22.21 0.62 7.60
C VAL A 111 -22.97 -0.28 8.57
N LEU A 112 -22.73 -0.13 9.87
CA LEU A 112 -23.39 -0.93 10.91
C LEU A 112 -24.90 -0.63 11.01
N SER A 113 -25.32 0.62 10.78
CA SER A 113 -26.73 1.02 10.87
C SER A 113 -27.53 0.76 9.60
N GLU A 114 -26.94 1.02 8.43
CA GLU A 114 -27.67 0.99 7.16
C GLU A 114 -27.40 -0.28 6.35
N ASN A 115 -26.18 -0.83 6.43
CA ASN A 115 -25.70 -1.98 5.63
C ASN A 115 -26.04 -1.89 4.12
N THR A 116 -26.11 -0.67 3.58
CA THR A 116 -26.39 -0.41 2.15
C THR A 116 -25.11 -0.46 1.32
N LEU A 117 -25.25 -0.67 0.00
CA LEU A 117 -24.12 -0.62 -0.93
C LEU A 117 -23.37 0.72 -0.81
N GLU A 118 -24.09 1.84 -0.76
CA GLU A 118 -23.52 3.18 -0.64
C GLU A 118 -22.71 3.37 0.65
N ALA A 119 -23.20 2.84 1.79
CA ALA A 119 -22.47 2.91 3.06
C ALA A 119 -21.12 2.17 2.97
N TRP A 120 -21.10 0.99 2.34
CA TRP A 120 -19.89 0.23 2.11
C TRP A 120 -18.94 0.90 1.11
N GLU A 121 -19.45 1.45 0.01
CA GLU A 121 -18.66 2.22 -0.95
C GLU A 121 -18.02 3.45 -0.29
N HIS A 122 -18.78 4.14 0.56
CA HIS A 122 -18.29 5.24 1.37
C HIS A 122 -17.19 4.78 2.34
N LEU A 123 -17.32 3.62 2.98
CA LEU A 123 -16.24 3.08 3.82
C LEU A 123 -15.00 2.69 3.00
N PHE A 124 -15.16 2.08 1.82
CA PHE A 124 -14.03 1.62 0.99
C PHE A 124 -13.30 2.73 0.25
N THR A 125 -13.94 3.87 0.03
CA THR A 125 -13.28 5.06 -0.51
C THR A 125 -12.73 5.98 0.59
N PHE A 126 -12.89 5.63 1.88
CA PHE A 126 -12.47 6.44 3.03
C PHE A 126 -11.01 6.89 2.96
N SER A 127 -10.09 5.97 2.68
CA SER A 127 -8.65 6.30 2.71
C SER A 127 -8.31 7.31 1.62
N TYR A 128 -8.89 7.18 0.43
CA TYR A 128 -8.70 8.13 -0.66
C TYR A 128 -9.36 9.47 -0.34
N ARG A 129 -10.48 9.46 0.39
CA ARG A 129 -11.12 10.71 0.79
C ARG A 129 -10.32 11.48 1.84
N ILE A 130 -9.93 10.79 2.90
CA ILE A 130 -9.40 11.44 4.11
C ILE A 130 -7.87 11.51 4.12
N LEU A 131 -7.21 10.45 3.67
CA LEU A 131 -5.77 10.25 3.85
C LEU A 131 -4.94 10.66 2.61
N HIS A 132 -5.58 11.20 1.58
CA HIS A 132 -4.86 11.70 0.40
C HIS A 132 -4.04 12.95 0.72
N ILE A 133 -2.96 13.14 -0.02
CA ILE A 133 -2.18 14.37 0.01
C ILE A 133 -2.80 15.30 -1.03
N SER A 134 -3.52 16.34 -0.61
CA SER A 134 -4.04 17.35 -1.54
C SER A 134 -2.91 18.26 -2.06
N SER A 135 -2.96 18.61 -3.35
CA SER A 135 -2.07 19.60 -3.97
C SER A 135 -2.48 20.98 -3.49
N ASP A 136 -1.67 21.58 -2.62
CA ASP A 136 -1.83 22.97 -2.19
C ASP A 136 -0.93 23.84 -3.08
N PRO A 137 -1.48 24.60 -4.04
CA PRO A 137 -0.70 25.44 -4.95
C PRO A 137 0.09 26.54 -4.21
N ASN A 138 -0.33 26.92 -3.01
CA ASN A 138 0.31 27.96 -2.21
C ASN A 138 1.14 27.39 -1.04
N ASN A 139 1.11 26.07 -0.83
CA ASN A 139 1.79 25.33 0.24
C ASN A 139 1.63 25.96 1.64
N GLN A 140 0.44 26.49 1.94
CA GLN A 140 0.15 27.22 3.17
C GLN A 140 -0.22 26.30 4.32
N LEU A 141 -0.82 25.14 4.04
CA LEU A 141 -1.28 24.21 5.07
C LEU A 141 -0.28 23.09 5.32
N SER A 142 0.01 22.85 6.60
CA SER A 142 0.76 21.66 7.04
C SER A 142 0.00 20.37 6.71
N LEU A 143 0.71 19.25 6.60
CA LEU A 143 0.09 17.94 6.33
C LEU A 143 -1.03 17.62 7.34
N THR A 144 -0.80 17.89 8.63
CA THR A 144 -1.80 17.70 9.69
C THR A 144 -3.07 18.52 9.44
N GLN A 145 -2.94 19.78 9.02
CA GLN A 145 -4.07 20.65 8.73
C GLN A 145 -4.83 20.17 7.49
N ARG A 146 -4.13 19.71 6.44
CA ARG A 146 -4.77 19.15 5.24
C ARG A 146 -5.61 17.92 5.56
N ILE A 147 -5.05 16.98 6.33
CA ILE A 147 -5.79 15.76 6.73
C ILE A 147 -7.01 16.11 7.61
N LYS A 148 -6.87 17.07 8.53
CA LYS A 148 -8.00 17.58 9.31
C LYS A 148 -9.07 18.22 8.42
N HIS A 149 -8.66 19.02 7.44
CA HIS A 149 -9.56 19.63 6.48
C HIS A 149 -10.31 18.56 5.68
N ASN A 150 -9.63 17.51 5.20
CA ASN A 150 -10.27 16.39 4.52
C ASN A 150 -11.33 15.69 5.40
N CYS A 151 -11.15 15.64 6.73
CA CYS A 151 -12.15 15.09 7.65
C CYS A 151 -13.42 15.96 7.72
N SER A 152 -13.31 17.25 7.44
CA SER A 152 -14.43 18.21 7.48
C SER A 152 -15.15 18.35 6.13
N PHE A 153 -14.49 18.03 5.01
CA PHE A 153 -15.03 18.23 3.66
C PHE A 153 -15.16 16.92 2.89
N ASN A 154 -16.35 16.66 2.32
CA ASN A 154 -16.54 15.58 1.35
C ASN A 154 -15.91 16.01 0.01
N LEU A 155 -14.97 15.22 -0.51
CA LEU A 155 -14.28 15.50 -1.77
C LEU A 155 -15.23 15.59 -2.96
N ASN A 156 -15.10 16.69 -3.71
CA ASN A 156 -15.56 16.85 -5.09
C ASN A 156 -14.41 17.34 -6.02
N SER A 157 -13.13 17.13 -5.66
CA SER A 157 -12.02 17.65 -6.47
C SER A 157 -10.96 16.61 -6.75
N SER A 158 -10.72 16.38 -8.03
CA SER A 158 -9.68 15.54 -8.61
C SER A 158 -8.35 16.28 -8.66
N CYS A 159 -7.33 15.74 -8.02
CA CYS A 159 -5.94 16.20 -8.13
C CYS A 159 -5.11 15.12 -8.82
N PHE A 160 -4.35 15.48 -9.86
CA PHE A 160 -3.43 14.56 -10.53
C PHE A 160 -2.10 14.52 -9.78
N PHE A 161 -1.66 13.32 -9.42
CA PHE A 161 -0.33 13.07 -8.87
C PHE A 161 0.38 11.97 -9.65
N THR A 162 1.69 12.10 -9.78
CA THR A 162 2.54 11.04 -10.27
C THR A 162 2.94 10.13 -9.09
N PRO A 163 2.71 8.80 -9.17
CA PRO A 163 3.14 7.89 -8.13
C PRO A 163 4.67 7.80 -8.11
N ASN A 164 5.29 8.18 -7.01
CA ASN A 164 6.71 7.91 -6.79
C ASN A 164 6.88 6.45 -6.35
N SER A 165 7.81 5.74 -6.98
CA SER A 165 8.22 4.39 -6.56
C SER A 165 8.75 4.41 -5.13
N PRO A 166 8.44 3.40 -4.29
CA PRO A 166 8.94 3.34 -2.93
C PRO A 166 10.47 3.23 -2.93
N THR A 167 11.14 4.24 -2.39
CA THR A 167 12.61 4.23 -2.19
C THR A 167 12.95 3.70 -0.79
N HIS A 168 14.15 3.13 -0.62
CA HIS A 168 14.64 2.69 0.70
C HIS A 168 14.60 3.84 1.72
N ALA A 169 14.98 5.04 1.30
CA ALA A 169 14.95 6.26 2.12
C ALA A 169 13.53 6.59 2.60
N SER A 170 12.52 6.51 1.71
CA SER A 170 11.12 6.72 2.10
C SER A 170 10.67 5.67 3.12
N THR A 171 11.00 4.40 2.89
CA THR A 171 10.60 3.29 3.77
C THR A 171 11.27 3.37 5.15
N LEU A 172 12.51 3.86 5.19
CA LEU A 172 13.23 4.13 6.43
C LEU A 172 12.59 5.29 7.20
N SER A 173 12.24 6.39 6.51
CA SER A 173 11.55 7.53 7.12
C SER A 173 10.17 7.18 7.68
N ASP A 174 9.52 6.15 7.11
CA ASP A 174 8.25 5.61 7.60
C ASP A 174 8.40 4.76 8.88
N GLY A 175 9.63 4.53 9.36
CA GLY A 175 9.94 3.68 10.52
C GLY A 175 9.96 2.19 10.22
N ASN A 176 9.92 1.79 8.94
CA ASN A 176 10.01 0.38 8.55
C ASN A 176 11.46 -0.01 8.22
N ILE A 177 12.30 -0.07 9.26
CA ILE A 177 13.73 -0.38 9.14
C ILE A 177 13.95 -1.74 8.48
N LYS A 178 13.19 -2.76 8.91
CA LYS A 178 13.25 -4.12 8.32
C LYS A 178 12.88 -4.12 6.85
N GLY A 179 11.84 -3.36 6.47
CA GLY A 179 11.44 -3.19 5.07
C GLY A 179 12.51 -2.49 4.26
N ALA A 180 13.10 -1.39 4.77
CA ALA A 180 14.16 -0.66 4.09
C ALA A 180 15.40 -1.54 3.85
N ALA A 181 15.84 -2.28 4.87
CA ALA A 181 16.92 -3.26 4.75
C ALA A 181 16.56 -4.36 3.74
N ARG A 182 15.34 -4.90 3.79
CA ARG A 182 14.90 -5.91 2.82
C ARG A 182 15.00 -5.38 1.40
N ILE A 183 14.45 -4.20 1.11
CA ILE A 183 14.53 -3.63 -0.24
C ILE A 183 16.01 -3.47 -0.63
N LEU A 184 16.88 -3.04 0.31
CA LEU A 184 18.31 -2.82 0.06
C LEU A 184 19.06 -4.11 -0.30
N PHE A 185 18.67 -5.24 0.30
CA PHE A 185 19.36 -6.52 0.16
C PHE A 185 18.58 -7.57 -0.66
N SER A 186 17.43 -7.22 -1.24
CA SER A 186 16.60 -8.15 -2.01
C SER A 186 16.75 -7.93 -3.51
N ASP A 187 16.92 -9.04 -4.24
CA ASP A 187 16.81 -9.07 -5.70
C ASP A 187 15.35 -9.21 -6.19
N ASP A 188 14.37 -9.03 -5.29
CA ASP A 188 12.94 -9.18 -5.60
C ASP A 188 12.48 -8.02 -6.49
N LEU A 189 12.25 -8.30 -7.78
CA LEU A 189 11.80 -7.31 -8.76
C LEU A 189 10.29 -7.41 -9.00
N ILE A 190 9.62 -6.26 -9.00
CA ILE A 190 8.22 -6.15 -9.43
C ILE A 190 8.19 -6.26 -10.97
N ALA A 191 7.28 -7.07 -11.51
CA ALA A 191 7.09 -7.17 -12.95
C ALA A 191 6.39 -5.89 -13.47
N PRO A 192 6.82 -5.34 -14.61
CA PRO A 192 6.18 -4.15 -15.19
C PRO A 192 4.74 -4.45 -15.60
N SER A 193 3.86 -3.45 -15.55
CA SER A 193 2.48 -3.58 -16.05
C SER A 193 2.52 -3.63 -17.58
N THR A 194 2.61 -4.84 -18.12
CA THR A 194 2.57 -5.12 -19.56
C THR A 194 1.48 -6.15 -19.86
N PRO A 195 0.96 -6.20 -21.09
CA PRO A 195 0.02 -7.24 -21.51
C PRO A 195 0.52 -8.66 -21.25
N ASP A 196 1.83 -8.89 -21.37
CA ASP A 196 2.46 -10.19 -21.09
C ASP A 196 2.37 -10.56 -19.61
N THR A 197 2.65 -9.60 -18.71
CA THR A 197 2.49 -9.78 -17.26
C THR A 197 1.04 -10.11 -16.94
N LEU A 198 0.07 -9.40 -17.53
CA LEU A 198 -1.36 -9.66 -17.34
C LEU A 198 -1.76 -11.05 -17.83
N SER A 199 -1.29 -11.46 -19.00
CA SER A 199 -1.54 -12.80 -19.56
C SER A 199 -0.96 -13.90 -18.64
N ALA A 200 0.27 -13.73 -18.18
CA ALA A 200 0.91 -14.65 -17.24
C ALA A 200 0.18 -14.70 -15.88
N LEU A 201 -0.37 -13.58 -15.39
CA LEU A 201 -1.23 -13.58 -14.21
C LEU A 201 -2.54 -14.35 -14.46
N LYS A 202 -3.24 -14.06 -15.57
CA LYS A 202 -4.47 -14.75 -15.95
C LYS A 202 -4.26 -16.27 -16.06
N SER A 203 -3.15 -16.70 -16.66
CA SER A 203 -2.81 -18.13 -16.77
C SER A 203 -2.66 -18.84 -15.42
N LYS A 204 -2.30 -18.12 -14.36
CA LYS A 204 -2.13 -18.66 -12.99
C LYS A 204 -3.41 -18.65 -12.17
N HIS A 205 -4.47 -18.03 -12.69
CA HIS A 205 -5.79 -17.97 -12.09
C HIS A 205 -6.73 -18.84 -12.92
N PRO A 206 -6.90 -20.13 -12.59
CA PRO A 206 -7.86 -20.96 -13.28
C PRO A 206 -9.27 -20.35 -13.16
N PRO A 207 -10.10 -20.40 -14.22
CA PRO A 207 -11.49 -20.01 -14.11
C PRO A 207 -12.18 -20.86 -13.04
N SER A 208 -13.16 -20.28 -12.34
CA SER A 208 -13.93 -21.00 -11.34
C SER A 208 -14.45 -22.32 -11.91
N ALA A 209 -14.09 -23.44 -11.28
CA ALA A 209 -14.53 -24.75 -11.72
C ALA A 209 -16.08 -24.81 -11.70
N THR A 210 -16.69 -25.34 -12.76
CA THR A 210 -18.14 -25.40 -12.95
C THR A 210 -18.89 -26.08 -11.80
N ASN A 211 -18.21 -26.95 -11.03
CA ASN A 211 -18.77 -27.72 -9.92
C ASN A 211 -18.28 -27.25 -8.53
N SER A 212 -17.65 -26.08 -8.43
CA SER A 212 -17.25 -25.56 -7.12
C SER A 212 -18.44 -24.90 -6.43
N GLN A 213 -19.23 -25.68 -5.72
CA GLN A 213 -20.16 -25.10 -4.74
C GLN A 213 -19.35 -24.51 -3.60
N LEU A 214 -19.48 -23.20 -3.40
CA LEU A 214 -19.11 -22.60 -2.12
C LEU A 214 -20.04 -23.21 -1.04
N PRO A 215 -19.59 -23.35 0.20
CA PRO A 215 -20.48 -23.74 1.29
C PRO A 215 -21.65 -22.77 1.35
N ASP A 216 -22.83 -23.30 1.68
CA ASP A 216 -24.03 -22.49 1.87
C ASP A 216 -23.78 -21.41 2.93
N SER A 217 -24.55 -20.32 2.86
CA SER A 217 -24.48 -19.27 3.87
C SER A 217 -24.67 -19.87 5.27
N PRO A 218 -23.91 -19.39 6.27
CA PRO A 218 -24.00 -19.91 7.63
C PRO A 218 -25.43 -19.79 8.15
N ASP A 219 -25.88 -20.83 8.86
CA ASP A 219 -27.20 -20.87 9.49
C ASP A 219 -27.33 -19.71 10.51
N PRO A 220 -28.32 -18.80 10.36
CA PRO A 220 -28.49 -17.67 11.26
C PRO A 220 -28.85 -18.08 12.69
N THR A 221 -29.25 -19.33 12.92
CA THR A 221 -29.57 -19.85 14.26
C THR A 221 -28.32 -20.27 15.05
N GLN A 222 -27.18 -20.48 14.38
CA GLN A 222 -25.95 -20.86 15.05
C GLN A 222 -25.19 -19.62 15.54
N PRO A 223 -24.59 -19.68 16.75
CA PRO A 223 -23.81 -18.57 17.28
C PRO A 223 -22.56 -18.34 16.42
N ALA A 224 -22.46 -17.17 15.80
CA ALA A 224 -21.28 -16.75 15.07
C ALA A 224 -20.11 -16.44 16.02
N LEU A 225 -18.88 -16.68 15.56
CA LEU A 225 -17.66 -16.29 16.28
C LEU A 225 -17.69 -14.79 16.59
N GLN A 226 -17.50 -14.44 17.86
CA GLN A 226 -17.41 -13.06 18.32
C GLN A 226 -15.97 -12.69 18.70
N THR A 227 -15.53 -11.50 18.31
CA THR A 227 -14.25 -10.92 18.74
C THR A 227 -14.44 -9.99 19.93
N THR A 228 -13.39 -9.89 20.75
CA THR A 228 -13.28 -8.90 21.83
C THR A 228 -12.35 -7.74 21.43
N PRO A 229 -12.39 -6.59 22.12
CA PRO A 229 -11.45 -5.49 21.90
C PRO A 229 -9.98 -5.90 22.07
N GLU A 230 -9.68 -6.81 23.01
CA GLU A 230 -8.33 -7.30 23.30
C GLU A 230 -7.83 -8.18 22.16
N ALA A 231 -8.66 -9.12 21.69
CA ALA A 231 -8.35 -9.98 20.56
C ALA A 231 -8.12 -9.15 19.28
N LEU A 232 -8.96 -8.14 19.05
CA LEU A 232 -8.83 -7.23 17.91
C LEU A 232 -7.55 -6.39 17.99
N THR A 233 -7.23 -5.84 19.16
CA THR A 233 -6.00 -5.08 19.40
C THR A 233 -4.76 -5.94 19.16
N SER A 234 -4.77 -7.18 19.67
CA SER A 234 -3.72 -8.16 19.42
C SER A 234 -3.57 -8.47 17.93
N ALA A 235 -4.69 -8.66 17.22
CA ALA A 235 -4.69 -8.91 15.79
C ALA A 235 -4.15 -7.71 14.97
N ILE A 236 -4.53 -6.48 15.31
CA ILE A 236 -4.00 -5.24 14.70
C ILE A 236 -2.48 -5.15 14.93
N ASN A 237 -2.01 -5.42 16.14
CA ASN A 237 -0.59 -5.35 16.48
C ASN A 237 0.23 -6.46 15.82
N SER A 238 -0.37 -7.62 15.54
CA SER A 238 0.28 -8.76 14.87
C SER A 238 0.66 -8.51 13.41
N PHE A 239 0.14 -7.47 12.76
CA PHE A 239 0.57 -7.11 11.40
C PHE A 239 2.01 -6.62 11.41
N SER A 240 2.81 -7.04 10.43
CA SER A 240 4.15 -6.50 10.24
C SER A 240 4.11 -5.01 9.89
N SER A 241 5.10 -4.25 10.33
CA SER A 241 5.29 -2.86 9.89
C SER A 241 5.42 -2.79 8.35
N GLY A 242 4.75 -1.81 7.75
CA GLY A 242 4.71 -1.65 6.29
C GLY A 242 3.90 -2.72 5.54
N SER A 243 3.04 -3.49 6.22
CA SER A 243 2.08 -4.35 5.53
C SER A 243 1.16 -3.53 4.63
N ALA A 244 1.02 -3.93 3.37
CA ALA A 244 0.20 -3.23 2.39
C ALA A 244 -1.30 -3.32 2.70
N GLY A 245 -2.06 -2.32 2.22
CA GLY A 245 -3.53 -2.33 2.19
C GLY A 245 -4.09 -2.94 0.91
N GLY A 246 -5.42 -3.11 0.87
CA GLY A 246 -6.13 -3.60 -0.30
C GLY A 246 -6.40 -2.51 -1.33
N MET A 247 -7.48 -2.68 -2.10
CA MET A 247 -7.94 -1.69 -3.08
C MET A 247 -8.58 -0.45 -2.42
N ASP A 248 -8.92 -0.53 -1.12
CA ASP A 248 -9.46 0.53 -0.29
C ASP A 248 -8.41 1.51 0.25
N GLY A 249 -7.12 1.21 0.03
CA GLY A 249 -5.99 2.03 0.46
C GLY A 249 -5.73 2.03 1.98
N LEU A 250 -6.62 1.46 2.80
CA LEU A 250 -6.44 1.40 4.24
C LEU A 250 -5.38 0.34 4.57
N THR A 251 -4.34 0.74 5.30
CA THR A 251 -3.27 -0.16 5.72
C THR A 251 -3.42 -0.56 7.19
N PRO A 252 -2.85 -1.70 7.63
CA PRO A 252 -2.77 -2.03 9.05
C PRO A 252 -2.04 -0.96 9.88
N GLN A 253 -1.12 -0.22 9.25
CA GLN A 253 -0.40 0.86 9.93
C GLN A 253 -1.31 2.05 10.27
N HIS A 254 -2.33 2.33 9.44
CA HIS A 254 -3.35 3.34 9.75
C HIS A 254 -4.16 2.92 10.97
N LEU A 255 -4.61 1.66 11.03
CA LEU A 255 -5.34 1.17 12.20
C LEU A 255 -4.50 1.28 13.47
N LYS A 256 -3.22 0.88 13.43
CA LYS A 256 -2.29 1.04 14.56
C LYS A 256 -2.16 2.49 15.04
N ASP A 257 -2.19 3.46 14.13
CA ASP A 257 -2.17 4.88 14.52
C ASP A 257 -3.46 5.31 15.20
N LEU A 258 -4.60 4.92 14.64
CA LEU A 258 -5.91 5.35 15.10
C LEU A 258 -6.35 4.70 16.41
N VAL A 259 -5.94 3.45 16.68
CA VAL A 259 -6.21 2.76 17.96
C VAL A 259 -5.09 2.95 18.98
N SER A 260 -4.06 3.74 18.68
CA SER A 260 -2.97 3.99 19.62
C SER A 260 -3.45 4.84 20.81
N VAL A 261 -2.75 4.72 21.94
CA VAL A 261 -2.99 5.52 23.16
C VAL A 261 -3.01 7.02 22.87
N SER A 262 -2.23 7.47 21.88
CA SER A 262 -2.18 8.88 21.48
C SER A 262 -3.48 9.45 20.89
N CYS A 263 -4.42 8.58 20.50
CA CYS A 263 -5.72 8.98 19.97
C CYS A 263 -6.78 9.15 21.08
N GLY A 264 -6.47 8.76 22.31
CA GLY A 264 -7.36 8.89 23.48
C GLY A 264 -8.70 8.19 23.29
N GLU A 265 -9.76 8.81 23.81
CA GLU A 265 -11.13 8.27 23.78
C GLU A 265 -11.64 7.99 22.37
N ALA A 266 -11.29 8.82 21.38
CA ALA A 266 -11.67 8.61 19.98
C ALA A 266 -11.11 7.30 19.42
N GLY A 267 -9.89 6.93 19.83
CA GLY A 267 -9.28 5.65 19.44
C GLY A 267 -9.99 4.45 20.08
N THR A 268 -10.36 4.58 21.36
CA THR A 268 -11.13 3.54 22.09
C THR A 268 -12.53 3.37 21.50
N ALA A 269 -13.22 4.46 21.15
CA ALA A 269 -14.52 4.42 20.50
C ALA A 269 -14.43 3.77 19.12
N LEU A 270 -13.43 4.15 18.31
CA LEU A 270 -13.16 3.50 17.03
C LEU A 270 -12.90 1.99 17.19
N LEU A 271 -12.13 1.59 18.20
CA LEU A 271 -11.86 0.17 18.47
C LEU A 271 -13.15 -0.61 18.71
N LYS A 272 -14.09 -0.06 19.48
CA LYS A 272 -15.42 -0.68 19.70
C LYS A 272 -16.19 -0.84 18.39
N ASN A 273 -16.20 0.20 17.54
CA ASN A 273 -16.86 0.13 16.23
C ASN A 273 -16.19 -0.87 15.29
N LEU A 274 -14.86 -1.00 15.33
CA LEU A 274 -14.13 -2.02 14.58
C LEU A 274 -14.46 -3.44 15.07
N VAL A 275 -14.64 -3.65 16.38
CA VAL A 275 -15.12 -4.92 16.93
C VAL A 275 -16.49 -5.26 16.35
N SER A 276 -17.44 -4.31 16.39
CA SER A 276 -18.78 -4.51 15.82
C SER A 276 -18.74 -4.80 14.32
N LEU A 277 -17.90 -4.09 13.56
CA LEU A 277 -17.72 -4.34 12.12
C LEU A 277 -17.15 -5.74 11.85
N VAL A 278 -16.15 -6.17 12.61
CA VAL A 278 -15.59 -7.51 12.44
C VAL A 278 -16.60 -8.59 12.85
N ASN A 279 -17.39 -8.37 13.90
CA ASN A 279 -18.46 -9.30 14.29
C ASN A 279 -19.54 -9.40 13.22
N LEU A 280 -19.93 -8.29 12.59
CA LEU A 280 -20.82 -8.29 11.41
C LEU A 280 -20.24 -9.14 10.26
N MET A 281 -18.93 -9.04 10.03
CA MET A 281 -18.26 -9.84 8.99
C MET A 281 -18.20 -11.32 9.36
N LEU A 282 -17.92 -11.65 10.62
CA LEU A 282 -17.82 -13.03 11.11
C LEU A 282 -19.19 -13.73 11.16
N SER A 283 -20.29 -12.98 11.33
CA SER A 283 -21.65 -13.52 11.25
C SER A 283 -22.18 -13.66 9.82
N GLY A 284 -21.40 -13.26 8.81
CA GLY A 284 -21.87 -13.26 7.42
C GLY A 284 -22.88 -12.16 7.08
N GLY A 285 -23.02 -11.14 7.94
CA GLY A 285 -23.98 -10.05 7.75
C GLY A 285 -23.57 -8.95 6.77
N VAL A 286 -22.52 -9.16 5.98
CA VAL A 286 -22.08 -8.18 4.97
C VAL A 286 -23.09 -8.10 3.83
N ASN A 287 -23.35 -6.89 3.34
CA ASN A 287 -24.19 -6.68 2.16
C ASN A 287 -23.75 -7.58 0.96
N PRO A 288 -24.63 -8.44 0.42
CA PRO A 288 -24.32 -9.36 -0.67
C PRO A 288 -23.73 -8.70 -1.93
N ASP A 289 -24.26 -7.54 -2.31
CA ASP A 289 -23.83 -6.81 -3.51
C ASP A 289 -22.39 -6.28 -3.39
N PHE A 290 -21.92 -6.12 -2.15
CA PHE A 290 -20.60 -5.59 -1.84
C PHE A 290 -19.53 -6.69 -1.67
N LEU A 291 -19.92 -7.96 -1.49
CA LEU A 291 -19.00 -9.07 -1.23
C LEU A 291 -17.86 -9.15 -2.27
N LYS A 292 -18.15 -8.94 -3.55
CA LYS A 292 -17.15 -8.95 -4.63
C LYS A 292 -16.00 -7.96 -4.41
N PHE A 293 -16.25 -6.83 -3.75
CA PHE A 293 -15.23 -5.83 -3.45
C PHE A 293 -14.50 -6.13 -2.14
N LEU A 294 -15.24 -6.56 -1.10
CA LEU A 294 -14.66 -6.94 0.19
C LEU A 294 -13.71 -8.14 0.08
N TYR A 295 -14.08 -9.14 -0.73
CA TYR A 295 -13.30 -10.35 -0.97
C TYR A 295 -12.35 -10.23 -2.17
N GLY A 296 -12.38 -9.10 -2.88
CA GLY A 296 -11.37 -8.72 -3.85
C GLY A 296 -9.99 -8.51 -3.20
N ALA A 297 -8.98 -8.30 -4.05
CA ALA A 297 -7.61 -8.07 -3.62
C ALA A 297 -6.87 -7.18 -4.60
N ASN A 298 -5.87 -6.45 -4.09
CA ASN A 298 -4.88 -5.78 -4.90
C ASN A 298 -3.80 -6.78 -5.33
N LEU A 299 -3.64 -7.00 -6.64
CA LEU A 299 -2.68 -7.96 -7.18
C LEU A 299 -1.33 -7.28 -7.49
N CYS A 300 -0.25 -7.84 -6.96
CA CYS A 300 1.11 -7.42 -7.28
C CYS A 300 1.89 -8.59 -7.90
N ALA A 301 2.50 -8.36 -9.06
CA ALA A 301 3.29 -9.37 -9.78
C ALA A 301 4.78 -9.25 -9.44
N PHE A 302 5.36 -10.30 -8.88
CA PHE A 302 6.79 -10.39 -8.63
C PHE A 302 7.46 -11.32 -9.63
N LYS A 303 8.65 -10.95 -10.11
CA LYS A 303 9.48 -11.82 -10.94
C LYS A 303 10.13 -12.88 -10.05
N LYS A 304 10.07 -14.12 -10.49
CA LYS A 304 10.86 -15.22 -9.93
C LYS A 304 12.25 -15.23 -10.57
N LYS A 305 13.19 -15.91 -9.92
CA LYS A 305 14.54 -16.16 -10.46
C LYS A 305 14.54 -17.01 -11.73
N ASP A 306 13.53 -17.86 -11.91
CA ASP A 306 13.34 -18.74 -13.06
C ASP A 306 12.65 -18.04 -14.27
N GLY A 307 12.42 -16.72 -14.19
CA GLY A 307 11.72 -15.95 -15.22
C GLY A 307 10.19 -16.00 -15.12
N GLY A 308 9.61 -16.82 -14.24
CA GLY A 308 8.17 -16.88 -14.01
C GLY A 308 7.63 -15.73 -13.15
N ILE A 309 6.30 -15.62 -13.05
CA ILE A 309 5.64 -14.61 -12.20
C ILE A 309 5.09 -15.24 -10.91
N ARG A 310 5.21 -14.52 -9.80
CA ARG A 310 4.56 -14.81 -8.52
C ARG A 310 3.46 -13.77 -8.25
N PRO A 311 2.17 -14.12 -8.42
CA PRO A 311 1.09 -13.24 -8.00
C PRO A 311 1.04 -13.14 -6.47
N ILE A 312 0.93 -11.92 -5.95
CA ILE A 312 0.66 -11.63 -4.54
C ILE A 312 -0.65 -10.86 -4.47
N ALA A 313 -1.68 -11.49 -3.92
CA ALA A 313 -2.98 -10.86 -3.70
C ALA A 313 -3.04 -10.28 -2.28
N VAL A 314 -3.26 -8.97 -2.17
CA VAL A 314 -3.42 -8.26 -0.89
C VAL A 314 -4.87 -7.86 -0.71
N GLY A 315 -5.60 -8.59 0.13
CA GLY A 315 -6.97 -8.23 0.53
C GLY A 315 -7.01 -6.96 1.38
N CYS A 316 -8.19 -6.35 1.48
CA CYS A 316 -8.39 -5.17 2.35
C CYS A 316 -8.07 -5.48 3.81
N THR A 317 -7.75 -4.44 4.57
CA THR A 317 -7.28 -4.60 5.96
C THR A 317 -8.38 -5.17 6.86
N PHE A 318 -9.65 -4.78 6.68
CA PHE A 318 -10.77 -5.31 7.46
C PHE A 318 -10.96 -6.82 7.28
N ARG A 319 -10.95 -7.31 6.03
CA ARG A 319 -11.03 -8.75 5.73
C ARG A 319 -9.87 -9.52 6.33
N ARG A 320 -8.65 -8.99 6.22
CA ARG A 320 -7.46 -9.64 6.80
C ARG A 320 -7.49 -9.67 8.32
N LEU A 321 -8.14 -8.68 8.95
CA LEU A 321 -8.33 -8.61 10.39
C LEU A 321 -9.34 -9.68 10.87
N ALA A 322 -10.50 -9.77 10.22
CA ALA A 322 -11.49 -10.83 10.49
C ALA A 322 -10.88 -12.24 10.28
N ALA A 323 -10.16 -12.44 9.17
CA ALA A 323 -9.48 -13.70 8.89
C ALA A 323 -8.43 -14.08 9.96
N LYS A 324 -7.65 -13.11 10.46
CA LYS A 324 -6.70 -13.36 11.56
C LYS A 324 -7.39 -13.83 12.83
N ILE A 325 -8.52 -13.22 13.19
CA ILE A 325 -9.30 -13.59 14.37
C ILE A 325 -9.88 -14.99 14.20
N CYS A 326 -10.52 -15.26 13.06
CA CYS A 326 -11.06 -16.57 12.73
C CYS A 326 -9.97 -17.66 12.75
N CYS A 327 -8.87 -17.47 12.03
CA CYS A 327 -7.76 -18.42 12.01
C CYS A 327 -7.19 -18.67 13.41
N ARG A 328 -7.07 -17.64 14.26
CA ARG A 328 -6.59 -17.80 15.64
C ARG A 328 -7.55 -18.64 16.48
N ALA A 329 -8.86 -18.49 16.31
CA ALA A 329 -9.87 -19.24 17.07
C ALA A 329 -9.88 -20.73 16.71
N ILE A 330 -9.60 -21.09 15.45
CA ILE A 330 -9.67 -22.49 14.97
C ILE A 330 -8.30 -23.17 14.86
N SER A 331 -7.19 -22.43 15.01
CA SER A 331 -5.84 -22.91 14.73
C SER A 331 -5.49 -24.18 15.50
N ASP A 332 -5.77 -24.22 16.79
CA ASP A 332 -5.36 -25.34 17.66
C ASP A 332 -6.16 -26.61 17.34
N GLY A 333 -7.47 -26.47 17.12
CA GLY A 333 -8.33 -27.58 16.71
C GLY A 333 -7.96 -28.15 15.34
N LEU A 334 -7.64 -27.27 14.37
CA LEU A 334 -7.16 -27.70 13.06
C LEU A 334 -5.77 -28.32 13.12
N ALA A 335 -4.87 -27.80 13.95
CA ALA A 335 -3.55 -28.39 14.13
C ALA A 335 -3.66 -29.84 14.64
N ALA A 336 -4.49 -30.07 15.66
CA ALA A 336 -4.73 -31.41 16.20
C ALA A 336 -5.39 -32.35 15.17
N TYR A 337 -6.27 -31.83 14.31
CA TYR A 337 -6.90 -32.60 13.24
C TYR A 337 -5.92 -32.96 12.11
N PHE A 338 -4.99 -32.05 11.78
CA PHE A 338 -4.04 -32.24 10.69
C PHE A 338 -2.83 -33.09 11.08
N GLU A 339 -2.43 -33.10 12.35
CA GLU A 339 -1.36 -33.95 12.83
C GLU A 339 -1.76 -35.45 12.77
N PRO A 340 -0.86 -36.37 12.35
CA PRO A 340 0.53 -36.16 11.89
C PRO A 340 0.68 -35.97 10.37
N VAL A 341 -0.41 -35.94 9.62
CA VAL A 341 -0.40 -36.04 8.15
C VAL A 341 -0.01 -34.72 7.48
N GLN A 342 -0.50 -33.59 7.98
CA GLN A 342 -0.25 -32.25 7.44
C GLN A 342 0.39 -31.37 8.51
N LEU A 343 1.67 -31.06 8.34
CA LEU A 343 2.45 -30.24 9.29
C LEU A 343 2.58 -28.77 8.87
N GLY A 344 1.90 -28.36 7.79
CA GLY A 344 2.04 -27.03 7.18
C GLY A 344 1.18 -25.91 7.79
N PHE A 345 0.24 -26.23 8.69
CA PHE A 345 -0.68 -25.24 9.29
C PHE A 345 -0.83 -25.49 10.79
N GLY A 346 -0.75 -24.43 11.60
CA GLY A 346 -1.01 -24.48 13.04
C GLY A 346 0.07 -25.16 13.90
N ILE A 347 1.05 -25.84 13.28
CA ILE A 347 2.09 -26.60 14.01
C ILE A 347 3.41 -25.82 14.03
N LYS A 348 3.90 -25.51 15.24
CA LYS A 348 5.18 -24.82 15.42
C LYS A 348 6.34 -25.71 15.01
N GLY A 349 7.11 -25.27 14.00
CA GLY A 349 8.24 -26.05 13.48
C GLY A 349 7.82 -27.26 12.64
N GLY A 350 6.59 -27.28 12.11
CA GLY A 350 6.06 -28.45 11.40
C GLY A 350 6.85 -28.82 10.13
N CYS A 351 7.41 -27.83 9.42
CA CYS A 351 8.29 -28.08 8.27
C CYS A 351 9.59 -28.78 8.68
N GLU A 352 10.19 -28.33 9.79
CA GLU A 352 11.40 -28.92 10.36
C GLU A 352 11.12 -30.33 10.86
N ALA A 353 10.01 -30.52 11.58
CA ALA A 353 9.56 -31.83 12.06
C ALA A 353 9.39 -32.81 10.88
N ALA A 354 8.72 -32.40 9.80
CA ALA A 354 8.55 -33.22 8.60
C ALA A 354 9.90 -33.67 8.01
N ILE A 355 10.86 -32.75 7.88
CA ILE A 355 12.20 -33.06 7.34
C ILE A 355 12.96 -34.00 8.27
N HIS A 356 12.89 -33.79 9.59
CA HIS A 356 13.57 -34.64 10.56
C HIS A 356 12.99 -36.06 10.56
N SER A 357 11.67 -36.23 10.56
CA SER A 357 11.02 -37.55 10.46
C SER A 357 11.48 -38.32 9.22
N LEU A 358 11.56 -37.67 8.06
CA LEU A 358 12.04 -38.29 6.81
C LEU A 358 13.52 -38.70 6.83
N ARG A 359 14.33 -38.07 7.70
CA ARG A 359 15.76 -38.37 7.86
C ARG A 359 16.02 -39.46 8.89
N THR A 360 15.12 -39.65 9.85
CA THR A 360 15.27 -40.64 10.93
C THR A 360 14.74 -42.03 10.57
N GLU A 361 13.94 -42.17 9.51
CA GLU A 361 13.47 -43.49 9.06
C GLU A 361 14.64 -44.38 8.58
N PRO A 362 14.84 -45.58 9.18
CA PRO A 362 15.95 -46.45 8.83
C PRO A 362 15.75 -47.08 7.44
N PRO A 363 16.83 -47.28 6.66
CA PRO A 363 16.76 -47.76 5.27
C PRO A 363 16.34 -49.24 5.13
N CYS A 364 16.10 -49.97 6.22
CA CYS A 364 15.99 -51.43 6.24
C CYS A 364 14.56 -52.00 6.13
N CYS A 365 13.51 -51.18 6.16
CA CYS A 365 12.13 -51.64 5.97
C CYS A 365 11.54 -51.12 4.64
N HIS A 366 11.62 -51.98 3.62
CA HIS A 366 11.03 -51.82 2.28
C HIS A 366 11.65 -50.74 1.38
N LYS A 367 11.71 -51.05 0.08
CA LYS A 367 12.02 -50.11 -1.01
C LYS A 367 11.00 -48.96 -1.00
N SER A 368 11.21 -47.97 -0.13
CA SER A 368 10.35 -46.80 0.00
C SER A 368 10.62 -45.87 -1.18
N ASN A 369 9.84 -46.04 -2.26
CA ASN A 369 9.77 -45.09 -3.36
C ASN A 369 9.23 -43.75 -2.83
N ARG A 370 10.12 -42.87 -2.38
CA ARG A 370 9.78 -41.50 -1.99
C ARG A 370 9.32 -40.74 -3.23
N ARG A 371 8.06 -40.32 -3.25
CA ARG A 371 7.48 -39.53 -4.36
C ARG A 371 7.34 -38.08 -3.91
N LEU A 372 8.03 -37.17 -4.60
CA LEU A 372 7.80 -35.74 -4.46
C LEU A 372 6.61 -35.35 -5.34
N LEU A 373 5.48 -35.02 -4.73
CA LEU A 373 4.35 -34.43 -5.42
C LEU A 373 4.42 -32.91 -5.27
N GLN A 374 4.63 -32.21 -6.37
CA GLN A 374 4.57 -30.75 -6.40
C GLN A 374 3.22 -30.31 -6.95
N PHE A 375 2.40 -29.71 -6.10
CA PHE A 375 1.19 -29.05 -6.56
C PHE A 375 1.56 -27.75 -7.27
N ILE A 376 1.25 -27.68 -8.57
CA ILE A 376 1.37 -26.47 -9.36
C ILE A 376 0.23 -25.54 -8.92
N HIS A 377 0.55 -24.49 -8.16
CA HIS A 377 -0.37 -23.41 -7.79
C HIS A 377 -1.50 -23.72 -6.77
N SER A 378 -1.19 -24.30 -5.61
CA SER A 378 -2.16 -24.64 -4.54
C SER A 378 -3.11 -23.53 -4.07
N PHE A 379 -2.71 -22.24 -4.17
CA PHE A 379 -3.56 -21.11 -3.78
C PHE A 379 -4.40 -20.54 -4.95
N GLY A 380 -4.02 -20.82 -6.19
CA GLY A 380 -4.79 -20.40 -7.38
C GLY A 380 -5.89 -21.40 -7.73
N SER A 381 -5.74 -22.66 -7.34
CA SER A 381 -6.70 -23.74 -7.57
C SER A 381 -7.88 -23.76 -6.58
N VAL A 382 -7.84 -22.96 -5.52
CA VAL A 382 -8.99 -22.74 -4.64
C VAL A 382 -9.85 -21.64 -5.24
N THR A 383 -11.12 -21.95 -5.48
CA THR A 383 -12.10 -21.04 -6.07
C THR A 383 -12.25 -19.77 -5.25
N ALA A 384 -11.69 -18.67 -5.75
CA ALA A 384 -11.89 -17.35 -5.20
C ALA A 384 -12.95 -16.60 -6.01
N PRO A 385 -13.95 -15.97 -5.38
CA PRO A 385 -14.79 -15.01 -6.08
C PRO A 385 -13.92 -13.80 -6.46
N GLN A 386 -13.61 -13.70 -7.74
CA GLN A 386 -13.05 -12.56 -8.47
C GLN A 386 -11.82 -11.85 -7.87
N VAL A 387 -10.64 -12.13 -8.44
CA VAL A 387 -9.46 -11.26 -8.28
C VAL A 387 -9.55 -10.13 -9.29
N ILE A 388 -9.88 -8.92 -8.83
CA ILE A 388 -9.84 -7.72 -9.67
C ILE A 388 -8.37 -7.38 -9.95
N CYS A 389 -7.89 -7.76 -11.13
CA CYS A 389 -6.56 -7.40 -11.60
C CYS A 389 -6.60 -5.95 -12.11
N ASN A 390 -5.77 -5.07 -11.55
CA ASN A 390 -5.53 -3.77 -12.17
C ASN A 390 -4.68 -3.97 -13.43
N THR A 391 -5.15 -3.41 -14.55
CA THR A 391 -4.38 -3.20 -15.77
C THR A 391 -3.65 -1.87 -15.72
#